data_AF-A0A239QIK9-F1
#
_entry.id   AF-A0A239QIK9-F1
#
_cell.length_a   1.000
_cell.length_b   1.000
_cell.length_c   1.000
_cell.angle_alpha   90.00
_cell.angle_beta   90.00
_cell.angle_gamma   90.00
#
_symmetry.space_group_name_H-M   'P 1'
#
loop_
_entity.id
_entity.type
_entity.pdbx_description
1 polymer ?
#
loop_
_entity_poly.entity_id
_entity_poly.type
_entity_poly.pdbx_seq_one_letter_code
_entity_poly.pdbx_strand_id
1 'polypeptide(L)'
;MKKTGLILLSALILACVVSAAFAGTSTNGSSAAVVNSGLYDRLLQVPSFKFKNYEYGIGYGSCPVYTAPYADAFRCANGKASVWTDDYMSEAGFVSGWLLVRYETNNGGFRVGYIPPKYVKGFKSGMATPKFDYIPVTAMDTIIVTDNPLLTGSSFARLDPGETFYVLGKYTYYGDWWYIECTVDNQVARGFIDRTASSFTLDGVNIISGQQGSSMQEPFGVPSVSPLGTEYIADAYIGYGSSGDRKFVRKNADPKSTQVTVVYPGASYPCYAVKEGTTGKDWYYIWVEEDSAWGWVSSGYAELDR
;
A
#
# COMPACT_ATOMS: atom_id res chain seq x y z
N MET A 1 30.71 11.47 -68.80
CA MET A 1 31.74 11.96 -67.86
C MET A 1 31.05 12.41 -66.56
N LYS A 2 31.52 11.87 -65.44
CA LYS A 2 31.26 12.19 -64.03
C LYS A 2 30.83 13.66 -63.74
N LYS A 3 29.83 13.91 -62.88
CA LYS A 3 29.96 14.07 -61.40
C LYS A 3 28.63 14.44 -60.72
N THR A 4 28.53 13.93 -59.50
CA THR A 4 27.53 13.97 -58.44
C THR A 4 27.32 15.36 -57.81
N GLY A 5 26.18 15.59 -57.15
CA GLY A 5 26.00 16.74 -56.24
C GLY A 5 24.61 16.84 -55.59
N LEU A 6 24.42 16.10 -54.50
CA LEU A 6 23.32 16.21 -53.53
C LEU A 6 23.57 17.43 -52.62
N ILE A 7 22.58 18.31 -52.42
CA ILE A 7 22.63 19.35 -51.36
C ILE A 7 21.30 19.31 -50.58
N LEU A 8 21.44 19.02 -49.28
CA LEU A 8 20.40 19.05 -48.25
C LEU A 8 19.89 20.48 -48.00
N LEU A 9 18.57 20.59 -47.79
CA LEU A 9 17.94 21.74 -47.14
C LEU A 9 18.08 21.56 -45.61
N SER A 10 18.81 22.47 -44.97
CA SER A 10 18.87 22.60 -43.50
C SER A 10 18.02 23.81 -43.10
N ALA A 11 16.90 23.56 -42.41
CA ALA A 11 16.05 24.60 -41.84
C ALA A 11 16.70 25.19 -40.58
N LEU A 12 16.94 26.50 -40.60
CA LEU A 12 17.48 27.27 -39.48
C LEU A 12 16.30 27.76 -38.62
N ILE A 13 16.11 27.18 -37.43
CA ILE A 13 15.18 27.71 -36.42
C ILE A 13 15.97 28.66 -35.53
N LEU A 14 15.58 29.94 -35.59
CA LEU A 14 16.12 31.05 -34.81
C LEU A 14 15.59 30.96 -33.37
N ALA A 15 16.43 30.56 -32.42
CA ALA A 15 16.15 30.68 -31.00
C ALA A 15 16.57 32.08 -30.51
N CYS A 16 15.61 32.87 -30.04
CA CYS A 16 15.88 34.14 -29.35
C CYS A 16 16.59 33.86 -28.02
N VAL A 17 17.87 34.23 -27.93
CA VAL A 17 18.58 34.36 -26.65
C VAL A 17 18.32 35.78 -26.13
N VAL A 18 17.49 35.89 -25.09
CA VAL A 18 17.40 37.13 -24.30
C VAL A 18 18.32 36.97 -23.11
N SER A 19 19.50 37.58 -23.19
CA SER A 19 20.39 37.79 -22.05
C SER A 19 19.92 39.04 -21.31
N ALA A 20 19.34 38.87 -20.13
CA ALA A 20 19.20 39.96 -19.17
C ALA A 20 20.13 39.67 -17.98
N ALA A 21 21.27 40.35 -17.96
CA ALA A 21 22.08 40.48 -16.77
C ALA A 21 21.30 41.35 -15.76
N PHE A 22 21.10 40.85 -14.54
CA PHE A 22 20.76 41.70 -13.41
C PHE A 22 21.74 41.43 -12.29
N ALA A 23 22.52 42.47 -11.97
CA ALA A 23 23.42 42.52 -10.84
C ALA A 23 22.62 42.44 -9.54
N GLY A 24 23.18 41.73 -8.56
CA GLY A 24 22.47 41.35 -7.35
C GLY A 24 22.15 42.51 -6.40
N THR A 25 21.06 42.32 -5.68
CA THR A 25 20.97 42.68 -4.27
C THR A 25 20.45 41.47 -3.52
N SER A 26 21.28 40.94 -2.64
CA SER A 26 20.94 39.94 -1.63
C SER A 26 19.81 40.49 -0.74
N THR A 27 18.67 39.81 -0.77
CA THR A 27 17.72 39.81 0.35
C THR A 27 17.38 38.36 0.63
N ASN A 28 17.83 37.88 1.78
CA ASN A 28 17.39 36.63 2.38
C ASN A 28 15.86 36.60 2.43
N GLY A 29 15.27 35.82 1.54
CA GLY A 29 13.86 35.51 1.52
C GLY A 29 13.73 34.14 0.89
N SER A 30 13.73 33.11 1.72
CA SER A 30 13.35 31.76 1.33
C SER A 30 11.87 31.80 0.92
N SER A 31 11.58 32.19 -0.31
CA SER A 31 10.26 32.00 -0.90
C SER A 31 10.09 30.51 -1.13
N ALA A 32 9.57 29.82 -0.11
CA ALA A 32 9.04 28.48 -0.26
C ALA A 32 8.11 28.49 -1.47
N ALA A 33 8.39 27.65 -2.47
CA ALA A 33 7.51 27.48 -3.59
C ALA A 33 6.11 27.16 -3.04
N VAL A 34 5.16 28.06 -3.30
CA VAL A 34 3.77 27.86 -2.89
C VAL A 34 3.28 26.69 -3.73
N VAL A 35 3.05 25.56 -3.07
CA VAL A 35 2.40 24.42 -3.73
C VAL A 35 1.10 24.93 -4.34
N ASN A 36 0.76 24.49 -5.54
CA ASN A 36 -0.62 24.60 -5.97
C ASN A 36 -1.47 23.90 -4.90
N SER A 37 -2.11 24.68 -4.03
CA SER A 37 -2.67 24.19 -2.76
C SER A 37 -3.63 23.03 -3.03
N GLY A 38 -4.32 23.06 -4.16
CA GLY A 38 -5.23 21.99 -4.58
C GLY A 38 -4.57 20.63 -4.84
N LEU A 39 -3.34 20.56 -5.36
CA LEU A 39 -2.67 19.26 -5.59
C LEU A 39 -2.09 18.67 -4.32
N TYR A 40 -1.55 19.52 -3.44
CA TYR A 40 -1.10 19.08 -2.12
C TYR A 40 -2.26 18.60 -1.26
N ASP A 41 -3.36 19.35 -1.23
CA ASP A 41 -4.58 18.96 -0.50
C ASP A 41 -5.12 17.63 -1.04
N ARG A 42 -5.11 17.44 -2.36
CA ARG A 42 -5.47 16.16 -2.98
C ARG A 42 -4.51 15.03 -2.60
N LEU A 43 -3.20 15.28 -2.55
CA LEU A 43 -2.23 14.28 -2.09
C LEU A 43 -2.52 13.83 -0.65
N LEU A 44 -2.86 14.76 0.25
CA LEU A 44 -3.25 14.44 1.62
C LEU A 44 -4.57 13.67 1.68
N GLN A 45 -5.47 13.89 0.72
CA GLN A 45 -6.80 13.30 0.65
C GLN A 45 -6.91 12.05 -0.23
N VAL A 46 -5.81 11.57 -0.83
CA VAL A 46 -5.88 10.37 -1.69
C VAL A 46 -6.55 9.21 -0.94
N PRO A 47 -7.39 8.43 -1.63
CA PRO A 47 -8.20 7.39 -1.00
C PRO A 47 -7.32 6.31 -0.36
N SER A 48 -7.83 5.72 0.74
CA SER A 48 -7.32 4.46 1.25
C SER A 48 -8.15 3.29 0.73
N PHE A 49 -7.53 2.11 0.70
CA PHE A 49 -8.21 0.86 0.40
C PHE A 49 -7.73 -0.23 1.37
N LYS A 50 -8.54 -1.28 1.51
CA LYS A 50 -8.29 -2.39 2.42
C LYS A 50 -8.56 -3.72 1.74
N PHE A 51 -7.89 -4.76 2.20
CA PHE A 51 -8.13 -6.11 1.73
C PHE A 51 -9.05 -6.84 2.70
N LYS A 52 -10.12 -7.44 2.18
CA LYS A 52 -10.99 -8.34 2.92
C LYS A 52 -10.52 -9.78 2.73
N ASN A 53 -10.38 -10.53 3.82
CA ASN A 53 -9.94 -11.92 3.80
C ASN A 53 -11.04 -12.90 3.36
N TYR A 54 -10.65 -13.93 2.60
CA TYR A 54 -11.50 -15.03 2.14
C TYR A 54 -10.81 -16.37 2.45
N GLU A 55 -11.52 -17.23 3.20
CA GLU A 55 -10.99 -18.52 3.65
C GLU A 55 -10.91 -19.58 2.55
N TYR A 56 -11.84 -19.54 1.59
CA TYR A 56 -11.98 -20.58 0.55
C TYR A 56 -11.66 -20.06 -0.86
N GLY A 57 -10.84 -19.02 -0.94
CA GLY A 57 -10.52 -18.36 -2.19
C GLY A 57 -11.75 -17.81 -2.92
N ILE A 58 -11.62 -17.63 -4.23
CA ILE A 58 -12.56 -16.87 -5.07
C ILE A 58 -12.88 -17.53 -6.40
N GLY A 59 -12.26 -18.68 -6.66
CA GLY A 59 -12.28 -19.32 -7.97
C GLY A 59 -11.66 -20.70 -7.92
N TYR A 60 -11.35 -21.23 -9.10
CA TYR A 60 -10.73 -22.54 -9.23
C TYR A 60 -9.48 -22.42 -10.10
N GLY A 61 -8.34 -22.86 -9.54
CA GLY A 61 -7.09 -22.98 -10.27
C GLY A 61 -6.10 -21.82 -10.10
N SER A 62 -4.95 -22.01 -10.72
CA SER A 62 -3.87 -21.01 -10.78
C SER A 62 -4.20 -19.90 -11.78
N CYS A 63 -4.08 -18.66 -11.33
CA CYS A 63 -4.38 -17.46 -12.10
C CYS A 63 -3.15 -16.55 -12.17
N PRO A 64 -2.84 -15.94 -13.32
CA PRO A 64 -1.78 -14.96 -13.41
C PRO A 64 -2.14 -13.72 -12.59
N VAL A 65 -1.14 -13.14 -11.91
CA VAL A 65 -1.26 -11.89 -11.17
C VAL A 65 -0.39 -10.84 -11.81
N TYR A 66 -0.98 -9.70 -12.14
CA TYR A 66 -0.33 -8.56 -12.78
C TYR A 66 -0.17 -7.42 -11.77
N THR A 67 0.81 -6.54 -11.96
CA THR A 67 0.97 -5.40 -11.04
C THR A 67 -0.04 -4.27 -11.28
N ALA A 68 -0.67 -4.21 -12.46
CA ALA A 68 -1.68 -3.22 -12.81
C ALA A 68 -2.87 -3.87 -13.55
N PRO A 69 -4.04 -3.23 -13.64
CA PRO A 69 -5.26 -3.80 -14.24
C PRO A 69 -5.22 -3.78 -15.79
N TYR A 70 -4.13 -4.26 -16.38
CA TYR A 70 -3.89 -4.33 -17.82
C TYR A 70 -3.23 -5.67 -18.19
N ALA A 71 -3.51 -6.18 -19.39
CA ALA A 71 -3.00 -7.49 -19.82
C ALA A 71 -1.50 -7.50 -20.15
N ASP A 72 -0.95 -6.34 -20.46
CA ASP A 72 0.46 -6.07 -20.78
C ASP A 72 1.20 -5.37 -19.62
N ALA A 73 0.57 -5.26 -18.45
CA ALA A 73 1.21 -4.75 -17.24
C ALA A 73 2.40 -5.62 -16.82
N PHE A 74 3.33 -5.01 -16.09
CA PHE A 74 4.47 -5.71 -15.52
C PHE A 74 4.00 -6.86 -14.64
N ARG A 75 4.67 -8.01 -14.75
CA ARG A 75 4.34 -9.21 -13.98
C ARG A 75 5.58 -9.71 -13.25
N CYS A 76 5.51 -9.64 -11.92
CA CYS A 76 6.59 -10.05 -11.03
C CYS A 76 7.01 -11.51 -11.22
N ALA A 77 8.11 -11.89 -10.55
CA ALA A 77 8.73 -13.20 -10.66
C ALA A 77 9.05 -13.58 -12.13
N ASN A 78 9.63 -12.65 -12.88
CA ASN A 78 10.01 -12.80 -14.29
C ASN A 78 8.84 -13.27 -15.16
N GLY A 79 7.69 -12.61 -15.03
CA GLY A 79 6.48 -12.95 -15.79
C GLY A 79 5.71 -14.17 -15.28
N LYS A 80 6.07 -14.73 -14.12
CA LYS A 80 5.49 -15.98 -13.58
C LYS A 80 4.59 -15.79 -12.37
N ALA A 81 4.44 -14.58 -11.81
CA ALA A 81 3.61 -14.35 -10.64
C ALA A 81 2.18 -14.88 -10.84
N SER A 82 1.75 -15.82 -10.00
CA SER A 82 0.43 -16.42 -10.04
C SER A 82 -0.08 -16.69 -8.63
N VAL A 83 -1.38 -16.86 -8.50
CA VAL A 83 -2.06 -17.21 -7.26
C VAL A 83 -3.00 -18.38 -7.50
N TRP A 84 -3.06 -19.31 -6.55
CA TRP A 84 -4.10 -20.33 -6.50
C TRP A 84 -5.36 -19.72 -5.90
N THR A 85 -6.45 -19.74 -6.66
CA THR A 85 -7.70 -19.06 -6.29
C THR A 85 -8.65 -19.90 -5.44
N ASP A 86 -8.24 -21.11 -5.06
CA ASP A 86 -8.95 -22.05 -4.20
C ASP A 86 -8.47 -22.04 -2.73
N ASP A 87 -7.44 -21.25 -2.43
CA ASP A 87 -6.86 -21.12 -1.09
C ASP A 87 -7.05 -19.70 -0.52
N TYR A 88 -6.57 -19.49 0.70
CA TYR A 88 -6.62 -18.22 1.42
C TYR A 88 -6.09 -17.07 0.57
N MET A 89 -6.92 -16.06 0.39
CA MET A 89 -6.53 -14.81 -0.21
C MET A 89 -7.40 -13.67 0.28
N SER A 90 -6.97 -12.46 -0.03
CA SER A 90 -7.72 -11.26 0.30
C SER A 90 -7.96 -10.43 -0.95
N GLU A 91 -9.10 -9.72 -1.04
CA GLU A 91 -9.38 -8.79 -2.14
C GLU A 91 -9.75 -7.39 -1.64
N ALA A 92 -9.36 -6.37 -2.39
CA ALA A 92 -9.75 -4.98 -2.14
C ALA A 92 -10.91 -4.52 -3.03
N GLY A 93 -11.24 -5.29 -4.06
CA GLY A 93 -12.35 -5.05 -4.96
C GLY A 93 -11.93 -4.95 -6.42
N PHE A 94 -12.90 -4.56 -7.26
CA PHE A 94 -12.68 -4.44 -8.70
C PHE A 94 -12.16 -3.07 -9.11
N VAL A 95 -11.19 -3.06 -10.00
CA VAL A 95 -10.65 -1.88 -10.67
C VAL A 95 -10.65 -2.15 -12.16
N SER A 96 -11.50 -1.46 -12.92
CA SER A 96 -11.66 -1.68 -14.37
C SER A 96 -11.93 -3.16 -14.73
N GLY A 97 -12.67 -3.88 -13.88
CA GLY A 97 -13.00 -5.30 -14.07
C GLY A 97 -11.92 -6.30 -13.60
N TRP A 98 -10.75 -5.82 -13.19
CA TRP A 98 -9.70 -6.64 -12.60
C TRP A 98 -9.84 -6.67 -11.09
N LEU A 99 -9.62 -7.83 -10.47
CA LEU A 99 -9.72 -7.96 -9.03
C LEU A 99 -8.36 -7.67 -8.39
N LEU A 100 -8.29 -6.66 -7.54
CA LEU A 100 -7.11 -6.37 -6.73
C LEU A 100 -7.07 -7.35 -5.55
N VAL A 101 -6.03 -8.17 -5.49
CA VAL A 101 -5.84 -9.22 -4.48
C VAL A 101 -4.52 -9.07 -3.73
N ARG A 102 -4.51 -9.61 -2.52
CA ARG A 102 -3.33 -9.92 -1.73
C ARG A 102 -3.32 -11.42 -1.47
N TYR A 103 -2.16 -12.06 -1.61
CA TYR A 103 -2.02 -13.50 -1.42
C TYR A 103 -0.64 -13.86 -0.89
N GLU A 104 -0.55 -15.03 -0.26
CA GLU A 104 0.71 -15.58 0.23
C GLU A 104 1.49 -16.27 -0.90
N THR A 105 2.79 -16.05 -0.93
CA THR A 105 3.73 -16.70 -1.85
C THR A 105 4.30 -17.95 -1.20
N ASN A 106 4.80 -18.90 -2.00
CA ASN A 106 5.35 -20.18 -1.51
C ASN A 106 6.52 -20.02 -0.50
N ASN A 107 7.11 -18.84 -0.42
CA ASN A 107 8.22 -18.46 0.42
C ASN A 107 7.77 -17.72 1.70
N GLY A 108 6.46 -17.71 2.01
CA GLY A 108 5.88 -17.10 3.21
C GLY A 108 5.78 -15.56 3.17
N GLY A 109 6.17 -14.93 2.06
CA GLY A 109 5.93 -13.50 1.82
C GLY A 109 4.56 -13.25 1.22
N PHE A 110 4.10 -12.00 1.20
CA PHE A 110 2.85 -11.63 0.53
C PHE A 110 3.13 -10.95 -0.80
N ARG A 111 2.14 -10.99 -1.69
CA ARG A 111 2.13 -10.19 -2.92
C ARG A 111 0.76 -9.59 -3.14
N VAL A 112 0.75 -8.36 -3.62
CA VAL A 112 -0.42 -7.65 -4.09
C VAL A 112 -0.38 -7.54 -5.61
N GLY A 113 -1.53 -7.70 -6.25
CA GLY A 113 -1.67 -7.46 -7.68
C GLY A 113 -3.08 -7.71 -8.18
N TYR A 114 -3.25 -7.81 -9.48
CA TYR A 114 -4.53 -7.87 -10.17
C TYR A 114 -4.73 -9.21 -10.88
N ILE A 115 -5.90 -9.82 -10.66
CA ILE A 115 -6.35 -11.00 -11.39
C ILE A 115 -7.25 -10.56 -12.56
N PRO A 116 -7.03 -11.08 -13.78
CA PRO A 116 -7.85 -10.73 -14.93
C PRO A 116 -9.32 -11.18 -14.78
N PRO A 117 -10.30 -10.40 -15.28
CA PRO A 117 -11.73 -10.67 -15.11
C PRO A 117 -12.14 -12.10 -15.49
N LYS A 118 -11.52 -12.69 -16.53
CA LYS A 118 -11.85 -14.05 -17.00
C LYS A 118 -11.60 -15.17 -15.97
N TYR A 119 -10.78 -14.91 -14.95
CA TYR A 119 -10.46 -15.85 -13.88
C TYR A 119 -11.33 -15.66 -12.63
N VAL A 120 -12.01 -14.52 -12.52
CA VAL A 120 -12.78 -14.14 -11.34
C VAL A 120 -14.21 -14.68 -11.46
N LYS A 121 -14.34 -16.02 -11.42
CA LYS A 121 -15.62 -16.72 -11.53
C LYS A 121 -16.20 -17.00 -10.15
N GLY A 122 -17.21 -16.23 -9.73
CA GLY A 122 -17.93 -16.48 -8.47
C GLY A 122 -18.30 -15.24 -7.69
N PHE A 123 -17.63 -14.11 -7.94
CA PHE A 123 -18.01 -12.85 -7.33
C PHE A 123 -19.24 -12.24 -7.99
N LYS A 124 -20.35 -12.24 -7.25
CA LYS A 124 -21.58 -11.52 -7.61
C LYS A 124 -21.53 -10.08 -7.08
N SER A 125 -22.38 -9.24 -7.67
CA SER A 125 -22.59 -7.82 -7.38
C SER A 125 -22.40 -7.42 -5.90
N GLY A 126 -21.75 -6.27 -5.66
CA GLY A 126 -21.63 -5.66 -4.32
C GLY A 126 -20.22 -5.62 -3.73
N MET A 127 -19.21 -6.05 -4.48
CA MET A 127 -17.82 -5.85 -4.06
C MET A 127 -17.42 -4.39 -4.09
N ALA A 128 -16.49 -4.03 -3.20
CA ALA A 128 -15.90 -2.70 -3.17
C ALA A 128 -15.26 -2.37 -4.53
N THR A 129 -15.17 -1.08 -4.82
CA THR A 129 -14.41 -0.55 -5.95
C THR A 129 -13.39 0.39 -5.35
N PRO A 130 -12.12 -0.03 -5.20
CA PRO A 130 -11.05 0.86 -4.81
C PRO A 130 -11.08 2.10 -5.70
N LYS A 131 -11.12 3.26 -5.05
CA LYS A 131 -10.93 4.53 -5.74
C LYS A 131 -9.46 4.85 -5.72
N PHE A 132 -8.96 5.38 -6.82
CA PHE A 132 -7.59 5.86 -6.93
C PHE A 132 -7.62 7.26 -7.49
N ASP A 133 -6.76 8.11 -6.93
CA ASP A 133 -6.36 9.36 -7.54
C ASP A 133 -5.17 9.10 -8.47
N TYR A 134 -4.78 10.11 -9.25
CA TYR A 134 -3.58 10.04 -10.08
C TYR A 134 -2.84 11.35 -9.91
N ILE A 135 -2.07 11.45 -8.82
CA ILE A 135 -1.31 12.64 -8.48
C ILE A 135 0.11 12.51 -9.07
N PRO A 136 0.46 13.29 -10.10
CA PRO A 136 1.77 13.19 -10.72
C PRO A 136 2.85 13.74 -9.78
N VAL A 137 3.93 13.00 -9.63
CA VAL A 137 5.09 13.37 -8.82
C VAL A 137 6.38 12.94 -9.50
N THR A 138 7.50 13.51 -9.07
CA THR A 138 8.83 13.19 -9.60
C THR A 138 9.75 12.73 -8.48
N ALA A 139 10.36 11.55 -8.62
CA ALA A 139 11.30 11.02 -7.64
C ALA A 139 12.49 11.98 -7.42
N MET A 140 12.80 12.27 -6.15
CA MET A 140 13.99 13.08 -5.79
C MET A 140 15.21 12.19 -5.55
N ASP A 141 14.98 11.03 -4.96
CA ASP A 141 15.99 10.04 -4.63
C ASP A 141 15.64 8.71 -5.28
N THR A 142 16.54 7.74 -5.11
CA THR A 142 16.21 6.35 -5.42
C THR A 142 15.05 5.88 -4.55
N ILE A 143 13.95 5.43 -5.16
CA ILE A 143 12.79 4.88 -4.46
C ILE A 143 12.67 3.39 -4.79
N ILE A 144 12.46 2.58 -3.75
CA ILE A 144 12.26 1.14 -3.90
C ILE A 144 10.77 0.85 -4.01
N VAL A 145 10.37 0.10 -5.05
CA VAL A 145 8.98 -0.30 -5.27
C VAL A 145 8.82 -1.78 -4.97
N THR A 146 7.85 -2.10 -4.11
CA THR A 146 7.53 -3.46 -3.70
C THR A 146 6.08 -3.83 -3.99
N ASP A 147 5.80 -5.13 -4.15
CA ASP A 147 4.46 -5.70 -4.20
C ASP A 147 4.07 -6.38 -2.88
N ASN A 148 4.96 -6.33 -1.87
CA ASN A 148 4.78 -6.94 -0.56
C ASN A 148 4.79 -5.85 0.54
N PRO A 149 3.63 -5.24 0.85
CA PRO A 149 3.55 -4.22 1.87
C PRO A 149 3.39 -4.77 3.30
N LEU A 150 3.79 -6.03 3.58
CA LEU A 150 3.66 -6.66 4.91
C LEU A 150 5.00 -6.87 5.62
N LEU A 151 6.08 -7.01 4.87
CA LEU A 151 7.43 -7.21 5.37
C LEU A 151 8.37 -6.25 4.64
N THR A 152 9.54 -5.98 5.21
CA THR A 152 10.70 -5.46 4.45
C THR A 152 11.06 -6.50 3.38
N GLY A 153 10.36 -6.47 2.24
CA GLY A 153 10.18 -7.66 1.41
C GLY A 153 10.23 -7.34 -0.08
N SER A 154 11.16 -8.02 -0.75
CA SER A 154 11.35 -8.13 -2.21
C SER A 154 10.86 -6.94 -3.06
N SER A 155 11.76 -6.00 -3.30
CA SER A 155 11.58 -5.02 -4.36
C SER A 155 11.44 -5.71 -5.72
N PHE A 156 10.49 -5.27 -6.53
CA PHE A 156 10.42 -5.70 -7.94
C PHE A 156 10.91 -4.61 -8.89
N ALA A 157 10.99 -3.35 -8.42
CA ALA A 157 11.47 -2.23 -9.21
C ALA A 157 12.14 -1.16 -8.34
N ARG A 158 12.82 -0.25 -9.03
CA ARG A 158 13.51 0.91 -8.48
C ARG A 158 13.15 2.10 -9.37
N LEU A 159 12.81 3.23 -8.76
CA LEU A 159 12.71 4.50 -9.46
C LEU A 159 13.98 5.30 -9.21
N ASP A 160 14.58 5.82 -10.26
CA ASP A 160 15.73 6.71 -10.22
C ASP A 160 15.31 8.18 -10.06
N PRO A 161 16.17 9.05 -9.51
CA PRO A 161 15.90 10.48 -9.43
C PRO A 161 15.49 11.07 -10.78
N GLY A 162 14.44 11.88 -10.79
CA GLY A 162 13.88 12.49 -12.00
C GLY A 162 12.82 11.66 -12.72
N GLU A 163 12.62 10.39 -12.35
CA GLU A 163 11.53 9.60 -12.91
C GLU A 163 10.17 10.05 -12.36
N THR A 164 9.17 10.11 -13.25
CA THR A 164 7.81 10.50 -12.91
C THR A 164 6.95 9.28 -12.60
N PHE A 165 6.10 9.38 -11.58
CA PHE A 165 5.13 8.36 -11.22
C PHE A 165 3.85 9.01 -10.69
N TYR A 166 2.81 8.21 -10.46
CA TYR A 166 1.55 8.67 -9.88
C TYR A 166 1.37 8.10 -8.48
N VAL A 167 1.01 8.95 -7.51
CA VAL A 167 0.43 8.48 -6.24
C VAL A 167 -1.05 8.21 -6.46
N LEU A 168 -1.47 6.98 -6.13
CA LEU A 168 -2.83 6.49 -6.34
C LEU A 168 -3.68 6.52 -5.08
N GLY A 169 -3.07 6.16 -3.95
CA GLY A 169 -3.78 5.99 -2.70
C GLY A 169 -2.84 5.67 -1.54
N LYS A 170 -3.44 5.50 -0.37
CA LYS A 170 -2.75 5.10 0.86
C LYS A 170 -3.07 3.66 1.21
N TYR A 171 -2.05 2.93 1.64
CA TYR A 171 -2.20 1.63 2.27
C TYR A 171 -1.47 1.69 3.60
N THR A 172 -2.23 1.93 4.67
CA THR A 172 -1.71 2.09 6.03
C THR A 172 -1.77 0.79 6.84
N TYR A 173 -2.22 -0.27 6.17
CA TYR A 173 -2.77 -1.45 6.80
C TYR A 173 -1.66 -2.38 7.37
N TYR A 174 -0.48 -2.40 6.73
CA TYR A 174 0.72 -3.10 7.23
C TYR A 174 1.97 -2.21 7.07
N GLY A 175 1.92 -1.01 7.62
CA GLY A 175 2.97 0.01 7.49
C GLY A 175 2.48 1.22 6.73
N ASP A 176 3.33 2.23 6.56
CA ASP A 176 2.93 3.50 5.98
C ASP A 176 3.32 3.56 4.49
N TRP A 177 2.40 3.17 3.60
CA TRP A 177 2.70 3.03 2.18
C TRP A 177 1.89 3.98 1.29
N TRP A 178 2.56 4.58 0.31
CA TRP A 178 1.89 5.08 -0.89
C TRP A 178 1.70 3.91 -1.84
N TYR A 179 0.48 3.75 -2.34
CA TYR A 179 0.23 2.91 -3.50
C TYR A 179 0.41 3.77 -4.76
N ILE A 180 1.26 3.33 -5.68
CA ILE A 180 1.71 4.13 -6.83
C ILE A 180 1.50 3.42 -8.16
N GLU A 181 1.50 4.17 -9.25
CA GLU A 181 1.66 3.69 -10.62
C GLU A 181 2.94 4.26 -11.23
N CYS A 182 3.77 3.39 -11.80
CA CYS A 182 5.03 3.74 -12.45
C CYS A 182 5.24 2.90 -13.72
N THR A 183 6.38 3.11 -14.39
CA THR A 183 6.78 2.32 -15.56
C THR A 183 7.98 1.46 -15.20
N VAL A 184 7.91 0.16 -15.52
CA VAL A 184 8.98 -0.82 -15.32
C VAL A 184 9.12 -1.61 -16.61
N ASP A 185 10.31 -1.66 -17.20
CA ASP A 185 10.57 -2.35 -18.47
C ASP A 185 9.58 -1.97 -19.61
N ASN A 186 9.22 -0.68 -19.69
CA ASN A 186 8.20 -0.13 -20.62
C ASN A 186 6.77 -0.67 -20.40
N GLN A 187 6.50 -1.29 -19.25
CA GLN A 187 5.18 -1.76 -18.86
C GLN A 187 4.66 -0.94 -17.68
N VAL A 188 3.35 -0.73 -17.63
CA VAL A 188 2.71 -0.13 -16.45
C VAL A 188 2.84 -1.08 -15.27
N ALA A 189 3.26 -0.56 -14.13
CA ALA A 189 3.32 -1.28 -12.89
C ALA A 189 2.65 -0.50 -11.76
N ARG A 190 2.04 -1.19 -10.81
CA ARG A 190 1.65 -0.60 -9.53
C ARG A 190 2.27 -1.36 -8.37
N GLY A 191 2.60 -0.62 -7.33
CA GLY A 191 3.26 -1.17 -6.15
C GLY A 191 3.21 -0.18 -5.00
N PHE A 192 4.00 -0.47 -3.98
CA PHE A 192 4.07 0.28 -2.75
C PHE A 192 5.45 0.91 -2.60
N ILE A 193 5.46 2.15 -2.13
CA ILE A 193 6.67 2.86 -1.71
C ILE A 193 6.46 3.36 -0.28
N ASP A 194 7.52 3.31 0.53
CA ASP A 194 7.46 3.66 1.94
C ASP A 194 7.30 5.18 2.10
N ARG A 195 6.26 5.63 2.82
CA ARG A 195 5.93 7.05 3.07
C ARG A 195 6.85 7.72 4.09
N THR A 196 7.78 6.99 4.66
CA THR A 196 8.78 7.51 5.59
C THR A 196 10.17 7.53 4.97
N ALA A 197 10.39 6.79 3.88
CA ALA A 197 11.69 6.65 3.21
C ALA A 197 11.72 7.17 1.76
N SER A 198 10.61 7.64 1.19
CA SER A 198 10.53 8.04 -0.23
C SER A 198 10.40 9.55 -0.42
N SER A 199 11.42 10.19 -0.97
CA SER A 199 11.38 11.62 -1.32
C SER A 199 10.95 11.86 -2.76
N PHE A 200 9.98 12.74 -3.00
CA PHE A 200 9.55 13.14 -4.34
C PHE A 200 9.12 14.60 -4.37
N THR A 201 9.06 15.20 -5.57
CA THR A 201 8.49 16.54 -5.76
C THR A 201 7.08 16.47 -6.29
N LEU A 202 6.25 17.42 -5.85
CA LEU A 202 4.92 17.71 -6.38
C LEU A 202 4.93 19.18 -6.82
N ASP A 203 4.75 19.45 -8.12
CA ASP A 203 4.84 20.81 -8.69
C ASP A 203 6.12 21.57 -8.28
N GLY A 204 7.26 20.87 -8.24
CA GLY A 204 8.55 21.46 -7.85
C GLY A 204 8.72 21.72 -6.35
N VAL A 205 7.74 21.32 -5.53
CA VAL A 205 7.82 21.36 -4.07
C VAL A 205 8.29 20.00 -3.57
N ASN A 206 9.34 20.00 -2.75
CA ASN A 206 9.87 18.80 -2.14
C ASN A 206 8.87 18.24 -1.12
N ILE A 207 8.33 17.07 -1.42
CA ILE A 207 7.62 16.23 -0.48
C ILE A 207 8.65 15.25 0.09
N ILE A 208 9.28 15.68 1.18
CA ILE A 208 10.16 14.82 1.96
C ILE A 208 9.26 14.05 2.92
N SER A 209 9.04 12.79 2.59
CA SER A 209 8.31 11.86 3.44
C SER A 209 9.22 11.60 4.66
N GLY A 210 8.89 12.18 5.82
CA GLY A 210 9.77 12.15 7.01
C GLY A 210 9.95 13.46 7.80
N GLN A 211 9.20 14.54 7.54
CA GLN A 211 9.08 15.63 8.53
C GLN A 211 8.32 15.13 9.78
N GLN A 212 9.02 14.38 10.64
CA GLN A 212 8.76 14.37 12.08
C GLN A 212 8.85 15.82 12.57
N GLY A 213 7.75 16.40 13.06
CA GLY A 213 7.82 17.75 13.61
C GLY A 213 6.53 18.55 13.77
N SER A 214 5.36 18.00 13.45
CA SER A 214 4.10 18.59 13.93
C SER A 214 3.19 17.49 14.43
N SER A 215 2.33 17.84 15.39
CA SER A 215 1.38 17.03 16.14
C SER A 215 0.28 16.37 15.27
N MET A 216 0.66 15.81 14.13
CA MET A 216 -0.17 15.12 13.14
C MET A 216 0.44 13.76 12.75
N GLN A 217 1.04 13.06 13.71
CA GLN A 217 0.81 11.63 13.76
C GLN A 217 -0.67 11.47 14.17
N GLU A 218 -1.57 11.48 13.21
CA GLU A 218 -2.79 10.71 13.45
C GLU A 218 -2.29 9.28 13.68
N PRO A 219 -2.66 8.59 14.77
CA PRO A 219 -2.47 7.15 14.86
C PRO A 219 -3.42 6.53 13.82
N PHE A 220 -2.98 6.52 12.56
CA PHE A 220 -3.82 6.19 11.42
C PHE A 220 -4.21 4.71 11.50
N GLY A 221 -5.53 4.45 11.55
CA GLY A 221 -6.09 3.11 11.58
C GLY A 221 -6.47 2.60 12.97
N VAL A 222 -5.99 3.22 14.05
CA VAL A 222 -6.21 2.77 15.43
C VAL A 222 -7.34 3.61 16.06
N PRO A 223 -8.55 3.05 16.29
CA PRO A 223 -9.68 3.84 16.79
C PRO A 223 -9.39 4.42 18.16
N SER A 224 -9.61 5.72 18.39
CA SER A 224 -9.38 6.31 19.71
C SER A 224 -10.25 5.69 20.82
N VAL A 225 -11.40 5.14 20.45
CA VAL A 225 -12.36 4.48 21.34
C VAL A 225 -12.90 3.20 20.70
N SER A 226 -13.00 2.16 21.51
CA SER A 226 -13.57 0.87 21.11
C SER A 226 -15.10 0.87 21.13
N PRO A 227 -15.80 -0.10 20.48
CA PRO A 227 -17.24 -0.28 20.61
C PRO A 227 -17.73 -0.53 22.04
N LEU A 228 -16.82 -0.85 22.97
CA LEU A 228 -17.11 -0.98 24.39
C LEU A 228 -17.02 0.35 25.15
N GLY A 229 -16.67 1.45 24.47
CA GLY A 229 -16.47 2.76 25.08
C GLY A 229 -15.13 2.91 25.80
N THR A 230 -14.15 2.06 25.50
CA THR A 230 -12.84 2.05 26.16
C THR A 230 -11.74 2.60 25.25
N GLU A 231 -10.75 3.26 25.85
CA GLU A 231 -9.59 3.82 25.15
C GLU A 231 -8.46 2.79 25.02
N TYR A 232 -7.46 3.13 24.20
CA TYR A 232 -6.24 2.33 24.03
C TYR A 232 -5.52 2.11 25.37
N ILE A 233 -5.07 0.88 25.62
CA ILE A 233 -4.37 0.48 26.85
C ILE A 233 -2.90 0.18 26.55
N ALA A 234 -2.65 -0.73 25.61
CA ALA A 234 -1.34 -1.25 25.24
C ALA A 234 -1.46 -2.05 23.93
N ASP A 235 -0.34 -2.51 23.37
CA ASP A 235 -0.35 -3.46 22.28
C ASP A 235 -0.39 -4.91 22.80
N ALA A 236 -1.16 -5.76 22.13
CA ALA A 236 -1.21 -7.20 22.36
C ALA A 236 -0.36 -7.92 21.31
N TYR A 237 0.82 -8.39 21.72
CA TYR A 237 1.73 -9.18 20.91
C TYR A 237 1.25 -10.64 20.82
N ILE A 238 1.23 -11.21 19.61
CA ILE A 238 0.81 -12.59 19.36
C ILE A 238 2.03 -13.51 19.36
N GLY A 239 2.09 -14.43 20.32
CA GLY A 239 3.22 -15.35 20.48
C GLY A 239 3.28 -16.46 19.42
N TYR A 240 4.50 -16.88 19.07
CA TYR A 240 4.79 -17.92 18.08
C TYR A 240 4.25 -19.31 18.40
N GLY A 241 3.99 -19.65 19.68
CA GLY A 241 3.50 -20.96 20.07
C GLY A 241 4.34 -22.14 19.53
N SER A 242 3.79 -23.35 19.60
CA SER A 242 4.43 -24.59 19.09
C SER A 242 4.09 -24.91 17.63
N SER A 243 3.09 -24.25 17.06
CA SER A 243 2.78 -24.24 15.64
C SER A 243 2.62 -22.79 15.22
N GLY A 244 3.25 -22.38 14.10
CA GLY A 244 3.12 -21.05 13.50
C GLY A 244 1.71 -20.73 12.97
N ASP A 245 0.69 -21.33 13.58
CA ASP A 245 -0.70 -21.25 13.19
C ASP A 245 -1.29 -19.88 13.54
N ARG A 246 -2.17 -19.40 12.67
CA ARG A 246 -3.10 -18.29 12.92
C ARG A 246 -3.88 -18.47 14.23
N LYS A 247 -4.18 -17.37 14.92
CA LYS A 247 -4.96 -17.35 16.17
C LYS A 247 -6.32 -16.71 15.94
N PHE A 248 -7.35 -17.27 16.55
CA PHE A 248 -8.72 -16.80 16.34
C PHE A 248 -9.06 -15.62 17.24
N VAL A 249 -9.61 -14.58 16.62
CA VAL A 249 -10.24 -13.46 17.30
C VAL A 249 -11.74 -13.70 17.30
N ARG A 250 -12.38 -13.54 18.47
CA ARG A 250 -13.76 -13.96 18.69
C ARG A 250 -14.66 -12.80 19.10
N LYS A 251 -15.95 -12.91 18.76
CA LYS A 251 -16.96 -11.90 19.11
C LYS A 251 -17.06 -11.65 20.63
N ASN A 252 -16.92 -12.70 21.43
CA ASN A 252 -16.89 -12.65 22.89
C ASN A 252 -15.62 -13.35 23.42
N ALA A 253 -15.24 -13.05 24.66
CA ALA A 253 -14.14 -13.70 25.40
C ALA A 253 -14.50 -15.13 25.83
N ASP A 254 -14.76 -15.98 24.83
CA ASP A 254 -15.14 -17.37 24.99
C ASP A 254 -14.57 -18.16 23.81
N PRO A 255 -13.80 -19.24 24.03
CA PRO A 255 -13.22 -20.04 22.95
C PRO A 255 -14.26 -20.73 22.05
N LYS A 256 -15.54 -20.75 22.43
CA LYS A 256 -16.66 -21.25 21.61
C LYS A 256 -17.42 -20.14 20.88
N SER A 257 -17.12 -18.87 21.15
CA SER A 257 -17.76 -17.74 20.48
C SER A 257 -17.42 -17.72 18.98
N THR A 258 -18.33 -17.16 18.18
CA THR A 258 -18.13 -16.91 16.75
C THR A 258 -16.80 -16.21 16.50
N GLN A 259 -16.01 -16.75 15.58
CA GLN A 259 -14.81 -16.12 15.05
C GLN A 259 -15.20 -14.90 14.21
N VAL A 260 -14.48 -13.81 14.40
CA VAL A 260 -14.67 -12.56 13.63
C VAL A 260 -13.52 -12.31 12.67
N THR A 261 -12.30 -12.72 13.02
CA THR A 261 -11.08 -12.58 12.21
C THR A 261 -9.99 -13.51 12.77
N VAL A 262 -8.80 -13.49 12.17
CA VAL A 262 -7.59 -14.17 12.62
C VAL A 262 -6.45 -13.17 12.78
N VAL A 263 -5.53 -13.48 13.68
CA VAL A 263 -4.28 -12.74 13.89
C VAL A 263 -3.09 -13.68 13.82
N TYR A 264 -1.92 -13.15 13.46
CA TYR A 264 -0.76 -13.95 13.12
C TYR A 264 0.34 -13.83 14.18
N PRO A 265 1.08 -14.91 14.45
CA PRO A 265 2.21 -14.83 15.37
C PRO A 265 3.28 -13.85 14.90
N GLY A 266 3.90 -13.14 15.86
CA GLY A 266 4.89 -12.09 15.59
C GLY A 266 4.30 -10.71 15.34
N ALA A 267 2.97 -10.57 15.27
CA ALA A 267 2.30 -9.28 15.11
C ALA A 267 1.79 -8.74 16.45
N SER A 268 1.68 -7.41 16.54
CA SER A 268 1.09 -6.69 17.68
C SER A 268 -0.18 -5.96 17.25
N TYR A 269 -1.18 -5.95 18.14
CA TYR A 269 -2.49 -5.36 17.88
C TYR A 269 -2.93 -4.41 19.01
N PRO A 270 -3.47 -3.22 18.71
CA PRO A 270 -3.93 -2.29 19.74
C PRO A 270 -5.04 -2.93 20.61
N CYS A 271 -4.82 -2.93 21.93
CA CYS A 271 -5.74 -3.46 22.94
C CYS A 271 -6.46 -2.34 23.67
N TYR A 272 -7.76 -2.53 23.89
CA TYR A 272 -8.66 -1.52 24.48
C TYR A 272 -9.39 -2.01 25.72
N ALA A 273 -9.39 -3.32 25.98
CA ALA A 273 -10.00 -3.86 27.18
C ALA A 273 -9.38 -5.22 27.51
N VAL A 274 -9.33 -5.52 28.80
CA VAL A 274 -8.96 -6.84 29.31
C VAL A 274 -10.12 -7.36 30.14
N LYS A 275 -10.45 -8.64 29.98
CA LYS A 275 -11.37 -9.32 30.90
C LYS A 275 -11.07 -10.81 30.99
N GLU A 276 -11.46 -11.40 32.10
CA GLU A 276 -11.45 -12.85 32.27
C GLU A 276 -12.54 -13.49 31.40
N GLY A 277 -12.17 -14.49 30.61
CA GLY A 277 -13.09 -15.27 29.78
C GLY A 277 -13.66 -16.49 30.50
N THR A 278 -14.50 -17.26 29.81
CA THR A 278 -15.23 -18.41 30.39
C THR A 278 -14.36 -19.57 30.87
N THR A 279 -13.06 -19.56 30.55
CA THR A 279 -12.08 -20.59 30.95
C THR A 279 -11.07 -20.11 31.98
N GLY A 280 -11.30 -18.95 32.63
CA GLY A 280 -10.38 -18.36 33.61
C GLY A 280 -9.07 -17.81 33.02
N LYS A 281 -9.00 -17.67 31.69
CA LYS A 281 -7.91 -16.97 31.01
C LYS A 281 -8.34 -15.55 30.72
N ASP A 282 -7.40 -14.62 30.77
CA ASP A 282 -7.62 -13.27 30.25
C ASP A 282 -7.83 -13.27 28.73
N TRP A 283 -8.59 -12.29 28.27
CA TRP A 283 -8.80 -11.98 26.87
C TRP A 283 -8.60 -10.49 26.64
N TYR A 284 -8.01 -10.16 25.50
CA TYR A 284 -7.71 -8.81 25.07
C TYR A 284 -8.65 -8.42 23.96
N TYR A 285 -9.38 -7.32 24.15
CA TYR A 285 -10.22 -6.74 23.13
C TYR A 285 -9.36 -5.89 22.21
N ILE A 286 -9.11 -6.41 21.03
CA ILE A 286 -8.18 -5.84 20.07
C ILE A 286 -8.91 -5.29 18.87
N TRP A 287 -8.30 -4.27 18.27
CA TRP A 287 -8.61 -3.84 16.92
C TRP A 287 -7.71 -4.58 15.94
N VAL A 288 -8.32 -5.38 15.07
CA VAL A 288 -7.65 -6.03 13.96
C VAL A 288 -7.94 -5.18 12.74
N GLU A 289 -7.00 -4.29 12.45
CA GLU A 289 -7.17 -3.32 11.40
C GLU A 289 -7.39 -4.03 10.04
N GLU A 290 -6.86 -5.26 9.85
CA GLU A 290 -6.93 -6.10 8.62
C GLU A 290 -8.34 -6.19 8.11
N ASP A 291 -9.19 -6.62 9.02
CA ASP A 291 -10.55 -6.97 8.71
C ASP A 291 -11.51 -5.86 9.15
N SER A 292 -10.96 -4.72 9.59
CA SER A 292 -11.68 -3.67 10.28
C SER A 292 -12.57 -4.27 11.38
N ALA A 293 -12.00 -5.20 12.14
CA ALA A 293 -12.72 -6.11 13.01
C ALA A 293 -12.34 -5.89 14.46
N TRP A 294 -13.36 -5.85 15.30
CA TRP A 294 -13.20 -5.86 16.73
C TRP A 294 -13.45 -7.25 17.28
N GLY A 295 -12.61 -7.70 18.19
CA GLY A 295 -12.88 -8.92 18.92
C GLY A 295 -11.86 -9.24 19.99
N TRP A 296 -12.06 -10.40 20.60
CA TRP A 296 -11.31 -10.88 21.74
C TRP A 296 -10.30 -11.92 21.29
N VAL A 297 -9.02 -11.72 21.62
CA VAL A 297 -7.96 -12.73 21.51
C VAL A 297 -7.59 -13.22 22.92
N SER A 298 -7.34 -14.51 23.07
CA SER A 298 -7.01 -15.09 24.39
C SER A 298 -5.55 -14.86 24.75
N SER A 299 -5.28 -14.58 26.04
CA SER A 299 -3.93 -14.54 26.60
C SER A 299 -3.19 -15.88 26.50
N GLY A 300 -3.89 -16.97 26.16
CA GLY A 300 -3.24 -18.23 25.81
C GLY A 300 -2.35 -18.16 24.56
N TYR A 301 -2.46 -17.11 23.76
CA TYR A 301 -1.70 -16.90 22.53
C TYR A 301 -1.11 -15.50 22.41
N ALA A 302 -1.38 -14.62 23.37
CA ALA A 302 -1.02 -13.22 23.29
C ALA A 302 -0.56 -12.71 24.65
N GLU A 303 0.28 -11.69 24.65
CA GLU A 303 0.74 -10.96 25.82
C GLU A 303 0.64 -9.45 25.56
N LEU A 304 0.47 -8.65 26.62
CA LEU A 304 0.47 -7.20 26.47
C LEU A 304 1.90 -6.69 26.61
N ASP A 305 2.40 -5.99 25.60
CA ASP A 305 3.66 -5.26 25.67
C ASP A 305 3.44 -4.04 26.59
N ARG A 306 4.07 -4.08 27.77
CA ARG A 306 3.99 -3.00 28.77
C ARG A 306 5.24 -2.13 28.77
#